data_AF-A0A956KTS9-F1
#
_entry.id   AF-A0A956KTS9-F1
#
_cell.length_a   1.000
_cell.length_b   1.000
_cell.length_c   1.000
_cell.angle_alpha   90.00
_cell.angle_beta   90.00
_cell.angle_gamma   90.00
#
_symmetry.space_group_name_H-M   'P 1'
#
loop_
_entity.id
_entity.type
_entity.pdbx_description
1 polymer ?
#
loop_
_entity_poly.entity_id
_entity_poly.type
_entity_poly.pdbx_seq_one_letter_code
_entity_poly.pdbx_strand_id
1 'polypeptide(L)'
;MVGLGAAALLLAGACGRGDVGAPCNHGQVEPPESKLVTFPALACNDLLCVYADEEEAPAGNCSDNLACDQTGEGKFECVIASGSNSGVCKLRVDYVLERSMCSKKCDDDADCRDGGPTQQVVVDDTTCSRGFKCARIQTLGKFCCEKLCVCEDDLGVTADIDAKCSSNTQEGCCVGEGVVPSSACGKP
;
A
#
# COMPACT_ATOMS: atom_id res chain seq x y z
N MET A 1 -41.22 -30.65 -35.22
CA MET A 1 -40.78 -29.29 -34.81
C MET A 1 -40.05 -29.46 -33.49
N VAL A 2 -38.73 -29.31 -33.51
CA VAL A 2 -37.83 -29.56 -32.37
C VAL A 2 -37.79 -28.27 -31.54
N GLY A 3 -38.32 -28.30 -30.32
CA GLY A 3 -38.22 -27.19 -29.39
C GLY A 3 -36.85 -27.21 -28.73
N LEU A 4 -35.96 -26.30 -29.15
CA LEU A 4 -34.67 -26.07 -28.51
C LEU A 4 -34.89 -25.48 -27.12
N GLY A 5 -34.49 -26.23 -26.09
CA GLY A 5 -34.37 -25.72 -24.72
C GLY A 5 -33.22 -24.73 -24.63
N ALA A 6 -33.53 -23.49 -24.26
CA ALA A 6 -32.53 -22.49 -23.91
C ALA A 6 -32.01 -22.77 -22.50
N ALA A 7 -30.91 -23.51 -22.42
CA ALA A 7 -30.08 -23.52 -21.22
C ALA A 7 -29.34 -22.18 -21.15
N ALA A 8 -29.85 -21.25 -20.35
CA ALA A 8 -29.15 -20.03 -20.01
C ALA A 8 -27.93 -20.41 -19.14
N LEU A 9 -26.73 -20.40 -19.75
CA LEU A 9 -25.48 -20.42 -19.03
C LEU A 9 -25.37 -19.13 -18.21
N LEU A 10 -25.68 -19.23 -16.92
CA LEU A 10 -25.22 -18.29 -15.91
C LEU A 10 -23.70 -18.44 -15.82
N LEU A 11 -22.97 -17.65 -16.60
CA LEU A 11 -21.57 -17.35 -16.35
C LEU A 11 -21.53 -16.61 -15.01
N ALA A 12 -21.38 -17.37 -13.92
CA ALA A 12 -20.86 -16.86 -12.68
C ALA A 12 -19.48 -16.28 -13.00
N GLY A 13 -19.41 -14.98 -13.27
CA GLY A 13 -18.17 -14.24 -13.19
C GLY A 13 -17.67 -14.44 -11.77
N ALA A 14 -16.74 -15.37 -11.59
CA ALA A 14 -15.98 -15.49 -10.38
C ALA A 14 -15.30 -14.13 -10.20
N CYS A 15 -15.76 -13.34 -9.23
CA CYS A 15 -14.96 -12.22 -8.74
C CYS A 15 -13.56 -12.79 -8.48
N GLY A 16 -12.55 -12.17 -9.09
CA GLY A 16 -11.17 -12.64 -9.02
C GLY A 16 -10.83 -13.03 -7.59
N ARG A 17 -10.35 -14.26 -7.42
CA ARG A 17 -9.79 -14.67 -6.15
C ARG A 17 -8.50 -13.89 -6.01
N GLY A 18 -8.48 -12.92 -5.10
CA GLY A 18 -7.32 -12.06 -4.89
C GLY A 18 -7.39 -10.71 -5.59
N ASP A 19 -7.19 -9.65 -4.81
CA ASP A 19 -7.00 -8.26 -5.24
C ASP A 19 -5.65 -7.70 -4.78
N VAL A 20 -4.82 -8.49 -4.10
CA VAL A 20 -3.52 -8.01 -3.62
C VAL A 20 -2.66 -7.62 -4.82
N GLY A 21 -2.18 -6.38 -4.82
CA GLY A 21 -1.41 -5.83 -5.93
C GLY A 21 -2.22 -5.17 -7.04
N ALA A 22 -3.56 -5.20 -6.98
CA ALA A 22 -4.39 -4.43 -7.90
C ALA A 22 -4.16 -2.92 -7.67
N PRO A 23 -4.06 -2.09 -8.70
CA PRO A 23 -3.89 -0.65 -8.50
C PRO A 23 -5.11 -0.05 -7.79
N CYS A 24 -4.86 0.90 -6.89
CA CYS A 24 -5.91 1.59 -6.15
C CYS A 24 -5.56 3.07 -5.98
N ASN A 25 -6.59 3.89 -5.74
CA ASN A 25 -6.42 5.32 -5.53
C ASN A 25 -6.89 5.69 -4.12
N HIS A 26 -6.04 6.42 -3.39
CA HIS A 26 -6.30 6.89 -2.04
C HIS A 26 -7.17 8.16 -1.96
N GLY A 27 -7.58 8.71 -3.10
CA GLY A 27 -8.41 9.91 -3.22
C GLY A 27 -7.73 11.21 -2.79
N GLN A 28 -6.41 11.17 -2.57
CA GLN A 28 -5.62 12.35 -2.18
C GLN A 28 -5.02 12.99 -3.42
N VAL A 29 -5.08 14.31 -3.48
CA VAL A 29 -4.44 15.12 -4.53
C VAL A 29 -3.04 15.59 -4.13
N GLU A 30 -2.70 15.45 -2.84
CA GLU A 30 -1.38 15.77 -2.32
C GLU A 30 -0.64 14.47 -1.94
N PRO A 31 0.67 14.38 -2.25
CA PRO A 31 1.51 13.27 -1.81
C PRO A 31 1.55 13.22 -0.28
N PRO A 32 1.47 12.02 0.32
CA PRO A 32 1.54 11.88 1.77
C PRO A 32 2.98 12.09 2.25
N GLU A 33 3.15 12.63 3.47
CA GLU A 33 4.45 12.77 4.14
C GLU A 33 4.96 11.44 4.74
N SER A 34 4.16 10.37 4.66
CA SER A 34 4.47 9.04 5.18
C SER A 34 3.70 7.97 4.41
N LYS A 35 3.90 6.71 4.77
CA LYS A 35 3.09 5.61 4.23
C LYS A 35 1.61 5.86 4.42
N LEU A 36 0.83 5.46 3.42
CA LEU A 36 -0.59 5.75 3.38
C LEU A 36 -1.39 4.47 3.29
N VAL A 37 -2.35 4.33 4.20
CA VAL A 37 -3.36 3.27 4.17
C VAL A 37 -4.73 3.93 4.19
N THR A 38 -5.54 3.71 3.16
CA THR A 38 -6.90 4.28 3.06
C THR A 38 -7.98 3.20 3.05
N PHE A 39 -9.12 3.53 3.68
CA PHE A 39 -10.31 2.68 3.77
C PHE A 39 -11.57 3.56 3.87
N PRO A 40 -12.68 3.21 3.19
CA PRO A 40 -12.83 2.07 2.29
C PRO A 40 -12.35 2.38 0.86
N ALA A 41 -11.50 1.53 0.30
CA ALA A 41 -11.10 1.59 -1.10
C ALA A 41 -11.99 0.64 -1.93
N LEU A 42 -13.00 1.18 -2.61
CA LEU A 42 -13.98 0.37 -3.37
C LEU A 42 -13.39 -0.49 -4.48
N ALA A 43 -12.15 -0.21 -4.90
CA ALA A 43 -11.40 -1.01 -5.87
C ALA A 43 -10.85 -2.32 -5.26
N CYS A 44 -10.78 -2.42 -3.94
CA CYS A 44 -10.18 -3.54 -3.21
C CYS A 44 -11.27 -4.35 -2.51
N ASN A 45 -11.15 -5.68 -2.51
CA ASN A 45 -12.08 -6.59 -1.84
C ASN A 45 -12.09 -6.38 -0.32
N ASP A 46 -10.91 -6.26 0.28
CA ASP A 46 -10.75 -5.94 1.71
C ASP A 46 -10.87 -4.43 1.99
N LEU A 47 -11.14 -3.64 0.94
CA LEU A 47 -11.28 -2.19 0.96
C LEU A 47 -10.04 -1.45 1.51
N LEU A 48 -8.85 -2.07 1.41
CA LEU A 48 -7.58 -1.50 1.85
C LEU A 48 -6.74 -1.11 0.63
N CYS A 49 -6.39 0.17 0.54
CA CYS A 49 -5.46 0.69 -0.46
C CYS A 49 -4.20 1.20 0.24
N VAL A 50 -3.04 0.70 -0.18
CA VAL A 50 -1.76 0.87 0.52
C VAL A 50 -0.70 1.46 -0.41
N TYR A 51 -0.01 2.48 0.08
CA TYR A 51 1.28 2.96 -0.44
C TYR A 51 2.33 2.79 0.65
N ALA A 52 3.37 2.00 0.38
CA ALA A 52 4.29 1.52 1.41
C ALA A 52 5.75 1.97 1.26
N ASP A 53 6.07 2.69 0.19
CA ASP A 53 7.41 3.20 -0.09
C ASP A 53 7.83 4.21 1.00
N GLU A 54 9.08 4.08 1.47
CA GLU A 54 9.65 4.83 2.61
C GLU A 54 10.62 5.92 2.21
N GLU A 55 10.95 6.05 0.91
CA GLU A 55 11.97 7.00 0.52
C GLU A 55 11.46 8.44 0.65
N GLU A 56 12.23 9.25 1.35
CA GLU A 56 11.96 10.66 1.53
C GLU A 56 12.55 11.46 0.38
N ALA A 57 11.86 12.54 0.01
CA ALA A 57 12.38 13.47 -0.99
C ALA A 57 13.73 14.06 -0.53
N PRO A 58 14.70 14.27 -1.45
CA PRO A 58 15.98 14.84 -1.09
C PRO A 58 15.83 16.17 -0.34
N ALA A 59 16.56 16.30 0.77
CA ALA A 59 16.57 17.53 1.54
C ALA A 59 17.30 18.64 0.75
N GLY A 60 16.66 19.82 0.65
CA GLY A 60 17.27 21.01 0.07
C GLY A 60 16.41 21.69 -0.99
N ASN A 61 16.98 22.76 -1.55
CA ASN A 61 16.34 23.50 -2.63
C ASN A 61 16.65 22.86 -3.97
N CYS A 62 15.69 22.90 -4.88
CA CYS A 62 15.83 22.43 -6.25
C CYS A 62 15.56 23.54 -7.26
N SER A 63 16.07 23.38 -8.48
CA SER A 63 15.76 24.24 -9.63
C SER A 63 14.91 23.54 -10.68
N ASP A 64 14.93 22.22 -10.71
CA ASP A 64 14.22 21.36 -11.66
C ASP A 64 14.03 19.95 -11.08
N ASN A 65 13.26 19.12 -11.78
CA ASN A 65 12.99 17.74 -11.37
C ASN A 65 14.25 16.87 -11.34
N LEU A 66 15.24 17.16 -12.17
CA LEU A 66 16.48 16.37 -12.23
C LEU A 66 17.29 16.53 -10.93
N ALA A 67 17.21 17.69 -10.28
CA ALA A 67 17.81 17.90 -8.96
C ALA A 67 17.17 17.03 -7.86
N CYS A 68 15.90 16.64 -8.02
CA CYS A 68 15.15 15.84 -7.04
C CYS A 68 15.12 14.34 -7.35
N ASP A 69 15.27 13.94 -8.61
CA ASP A 69 15.05 12.57 -9.09
C ASP A 69 16.33 11.97 -9.68
N GLN A 70 17.32 11.73 -8.82
CA GLN A 70 18.65 11.28 -9.24
C GLN A 70 18.67 9.83 -9.74
N THR A 71 17.70 9.01 -9.32
CA THR A 71 17.55 7.62 -9.78
C THR A 71 16.95 7.55 -11.18
N GLY A 72 16.24 8.60 -11.61
CA GLY A 72 15.52 8.65 -12.89
C GLY A 72 14.24 7.81 -12.92
N GLU A 73 13.81 7.29 -11.76
CA GLU A 73 12.58 6.49 -11.61
C GLU A 73 11.33 7.34 -11.68
N GLY A 74 11.48 8.66 -11.63
CA GLY A 74 10.35 9.54 -11.71
C GLY A 74 9.59 9.63 -10.41
N LYS A 75 10.30 9.57 -9.28
CA LYS A 75 9.68 9.53 -7.96
C LYS A 75 9.41 10.91 -7.40
N PHE A 76 10.36 11.82 -7.58
CA PHE A 76 10.30 13.16 -7.01
C PHE A 76 10.16 14.25 -8.08
N GLU A 77 9.62 15.40 -7.68
CA GLU A 77 9.53 16.61 -8.49
C GLU A 77 10.00 17.83 -7.71
N CYS A 78 10.43 18.85 -8.44
CA CYS A 78 10.74 20.14 -7.88
C CYS A 78 9.52 21.07 -7.94
N VAL A 79 8.95 21.38 -6.77
CA VAL A 79 7.81 22.30 -6.69
C VAL A 79 8.32 23.71 -6.40
N ILE A 80 8.23 24.59 -7.40
CA ILE A 80 8.64 25.99 -7.31
C ILE A 80 7.40 26.86 -7.02
N ALA A 81 7.40 27.54 -5.87
CA ALA A 81 6.35 28.49 -5.54
C ALA A 81 6.38 29.71 -6.50
N SER A 82 5.19 30.23 -6.83
CA SER A 82 5.06 31.40 -7.70
C SER A 82 5.87 32.59 -7.15
N GLY A 83 6.79 33.12 -7.96
CA GLY A 83 7.68 34.23 -7.57
C GLY A 83 8.99 33.80 -6.90
N SER A 84 9.27 32.50 -6.78
CA SER A 84 10.57 31.96 -6.34
C SER A 84 11.42 31.50 -7.52
N ASN A 85 12.74 31.52 -7.34
CA ASN A 85 13.71 30.92 -8.27
C ASN A 85 14.24 29.56 -7.77
N SER A 86 13.75 29.09 -6.62
CA SER A 86 14.09 27.79 -6.03
C SER A 86 12.83 27.11 -5.51
N GLY A 87 12.74 25.81 -5.73
CA GLY A 87 11.67 24.95 -5.23
C GLY A 87 12.12 24.03 -4.11
N VAL A 88 11.20 23.16 -3.70
CA VAL A 88 11.44 22.08 -2.75
C VAL A 88 11.12 20.76 -3.42
N CYS A 89 11.96 19.75 -3.21
CA CYS A 89 11.69 18.41 -3.69
C CYS A 89 10.49 17.81 -2.95
N LYS A 90 9.53 17.29 -3.71
CA LYS A 90 8.37 16.57 -3.19
C LYS A 90 8.18 15.26 -3.94
N LEU A 91 7.59 14.29 -3.26
CA LEU A 91 7.11 13.05 -3.88
C LEU A 91 6.05 13.39 -4.94
N ARG A 92 6.06 12.73 -6.10
CA ARG A 92 5.05 12.95 -7.15
C ARG A 92 3.79 12.16 -6.83
N VAL A 93 2.63 12.79 -6.98
CA VAL A 93 1.34 12.11 -6.76
C VAL A 93 1.13 10.96 -7.73
N ASP A 94 1.56 11.10 -8.99
CA ASP A 94 1.43 10.05 -10.00
C ASP A 94 2.25 8.80 -9.62
N TYR A 95 3.45 8.99 -9.06
CA TYR A 95 4.26 7.89 -8.54
C TYR A 95 3.55 7.17 -7.38
N VAL A 96 2.95 7.93 -6.46
CA VAL A 96 2.16 7.35 -5.36
C VAL A 96 1.00 6.51 -5.89
N LEU A 97 0.28 7.00 -6.90
CA LEU A 97 -0.84 6.30 -7.50
C LEU A 97 -0.40 5.03 -8.25
N GLU A 98 0.72 5.06 -8.97
CA GLU A 98 1.29 3.89 -9.65
C GLU A 98 1.77 2.80 -8.68
N ARG A 99 2.21 3.20 -7.48
CA ARG A 99 2.68 2.30 -6.42
C ARG A 99 1.60 1.95 -5.39
N SER A 100 0.42 2.54 -5.48
CA SER A 100 -0.69 2.28 -4.58
C SER A 100 -1.41 1.00 -4.96
N MET A 101 -1.42 0.03 -4.06
CA MET A 101 -1.95 -1.31 -4.30
C MET A 101 -2.99 -1.73 -3.28
N CYS A 102 -4.00 -2.44 -3.76
CA CYS A 102 -4.92 -3.17 -2.92
C CYS A 102 -4.17 -4.18 -2.07
N SER A 103 -4.58 -4.28 -0.81
CA SER A 103 -3.93 -5.09 0.20
C SER A 103 -4.98 -5.81 1.05
N LYS A 104 -4.51 -6.74 1.87
CA LYS A 104 -5.29 -7.48 2.85
C LYS A 104 -4.50 -7.64 4.14
N LYS A 105 -5.21 -7.97 5.22
CA LYS A 105 -4.56 -8.42 6.45
C LYS A 105 -3.93 -9.81 6.27
N CYS A 106 -2.86 -10.06 7.00
CA CYS A 106 -2.13 -11.32 6.95
C CYS A 106 -1.55 -11.65 8.34
N ASP A 107 -1.28 -12.93 8.59
CA ASP A 107 -0.57 -13.39 9.77
C ASP A 107 0.90 -13.72 9.42
N ASP A 108 1.12 -14.29 8.24
CA ASP A 108 2.44 -14.62 7.70
C ASP A 108 2.56 -14.44 6.18
N ASP A 109 3.77 -14.64 5.64
CA ASP A 109 4.07 -14.44 4.22
C ASP A 109 3.30 -15.38 3.28
N ALA A 110 2.78 -16.51 3.76
CA ALA A 110 1.99 -17.42 2.94
C ALA A 110 0.60 -16.85 2.64
N ASP A 111 0.05 -15.99 3.52
CA ASP A 111 -1.24 -15.33 3.30
C ASP A 111 -1.23 -14.30 2.15
N CYS A 112 -0.03 -13.94 1.69
CA CYS A 112 0.24 -12.96 0.64
C CYS A 112 0.74 -13.60 -0.66
N ARG A 113 0.66 -14.93 -0.77
CA ARG A 113 1.10 -15.69 -1.94
C ARG A 113 -0.03 -16.54 -2.48
N ASP A 114 0.01 -16.83 -3.77
CA ASP A 114 -0.97 -17.70 -4.38
C ASP A 114 -0.79 -19.15 -3.92
N GLY A 115 -1.88 -19.78 -3.49
CA GLY A 115 -1.94 -21.19 -3.10
C GLY A 115 -2.27 -22.14 -4.26
N GLY A 116 -2.26 -21.64 -5.50
CA GLY A 116 -2.59 -22.39 -6.72
C GLY A 116 -3.87 -21.91 -7.42
N PRO A 117 -4.36 -22.64 -8.46
CA PRO A 117 -5.41 -22.16 -9.36
C PRO A 117 -6.76 -21.82 -8.68
N THR A 118 -7.00 -22.36 -7.50
CA THR A 118 -8.23 -22.12 -6.73
C THR A 118 -8.04 -21.17 -5.57
N GLN A 119 -6.82 -20.67 -5.34
CA GLN A 119 -6.45 -19.89 -4.17
C GLN A 119 -5.50 -18.76 -4.60
N GLN A 120 -5.91 -18.01 -5.60
CA GLN A 120 -5.27 -16.78 -6.03
C GLN A 120 -5.55 -15.68 -4.99
N VAL A 121 -4.49 -14.96 -4.63
CA VAL A 121 -4.45 -13.88 -3.64
C VAL A 121 -3.90 -12.63 -4.32
N VAL A 122 -2.89 -12.80 -5.16
CA VAL A 122 -2.21 -11.75 -5.89
C VAL A 122 -2.78 -11.66 -7.31
N VAL A 123 -2.97 -10.44 -7.81
CA VAL A 123 -3.37 -10.24 -9.21
C VAL A 123 -2.23 -10.58 -10.17
N ASP A 124 -2.55 -11.16 -11.32
CA ASP A 124 -1.54 -11.62 -12.28
C ASP A 124 -0.69 -10.47 -12.87
N ASP A 125 -1.24 -9.26 -12.98
CA ASP A 125 -0.62 -8.09 -13.60
C ASP A 125 -0.17 -7.02 -12.58
N THR A 126 0.36 -7.43 -11.44
CA THR A 126 0.90 -6.50 -10.43
C THR A 126 2.21 -5.84 -10.91
N THR A 127 2.44 -4.58 -10.56
CA THR A 127 3.74 -3.91 -10.78
C THR A 127 4.79 -4.30 -9.74
N CYS A 128 4.43 -5.15 -8.77
CA CYS A 128 5.33 -5.65 -7.75
C CYS A 128 6.15 -6.84 -8.25
N SER A 129 7.44 -6.62 -8.50
CA SER A 129 8.35 -7.58 -9.14
C SER A 129 8.87 -8.65 -8.18
N ARG A 130 9.13 -8.29 -6.91
CA ARG A 130 9.60 -9.25 -5.88
C ARG A 130 8.46 -10.00 -5.17
N GLY A 131 7.21 -9.68 -5.49
CA GLY A 131 6.02 -10.26 -4.84
C GLY A 131 5.67 -9.58 -3.51
N PHE A 132 4.75 -10.19 -2.77
CA PHE A 132 4.20 -9.59 -1.55
C PHE A 132 4.70 -10.28 -0.27
N LYS A 133 4.92 -9.47 0.75
CA LYS A 133 5.35 -9.89 2.08
C LYS A 133 4.35 -9.43 3.14
N CYS A 134 4.18 -10.22 4.19
CA CYS A 134 3.34 -9.85 5.32
C CYS A 134 4.14 -8.97 6.31
N ALA A 135 3.86 -7.66 6.31
CA ALA A 135 4.66 -6.69 7.05
C ALA A 135 3.81 -5.63 7.76
N ARG A 136 4.36 -5.05 8.83
CA ARG A 136 3.83 -3.85 9.48
C ARG A 136 4.44 -2.62 8.83
N ILE A 137 3.59 -1.73 8.37
CA ILE A 137 4.02 -0.49 7.71
C ILE A 137 3.45 0.78 8.36
N GLN A 138 2.41 0.64 9.18
CA GLN A 138 1.72 1.77 9.78
C GLN A 138 2.12 1.91 11.25
N THR A 139 2.56 3.11 11.63
CA THR A 139 2.96 3.46 13.01
C THR A 139 1.91 4.25 13.77
N LEU A 140 0.75 4.55 13.17
CA LEU A 140 -0.36 5.33 13.75
C LEU A 140 -1.73 4.98 13.14
N GLY A 141 -2.82 5.11 13.90
CA GLY A 141 -4.19 4.94 13.40
C GLY A 141 -4.73 3.50 13.43
N LYS A 142 -5.86 3.26 12.76
CA LYS A 142 -6.64 2.00 12.87
C LYS A 142 -5.87 0.74 12.45
N PHE A 143 -4.88 0.88 11.58
CA PHE A 143 -4.05 -0.24 11.10
C PHE A 143 -2.67 -0.28 11.74
N CYS A 144 -2.48 0.47 12.82
CA CYS A 144 -1.20 0.44 13.49
C CYS A 144 -0.88 -0.95 14.01
N CYS A 145 0.36 -1.40 13.77
CA CYS A 145 0.83 -2.73 14.15
C CYS A 145 0.06 -3.92 13.54
N GLU A 146 -0.92 -3.66 12.68
CA GLU A 146 -1.55 -4.66 11.84
C GLU A 146 -0.59 -5.04 10.71
N LYS A 147 -0.51 -6.34 10.43
CA LYS A 147 0.27 -6.83 9.30
C LYS A 147 -0.60 -6.84 8.05
N LEU A 148 -0.02 -6.36 6.96
CA LEU A 148 -0.67 -6.27 5.66
C LEU A 148 0.21 -6.93 4.60
N CYS A 149 -0.40 -7.41 3.51
CA CYS A 149 0.33 -7.83 2.33
C CYS A 149 0.85 -6.60 1.59
N VAL A 150 2.17 -6.42 1.59
CA VAL A 150 2.84 -5.24 1.05
C VAL A 150 3.81 -5.66 -0.04
N CYS A 151 3.91 -4.85 -1.09
CA CYS A 151 4.86 -5.09 -2.17
C CYS A 151 6.29 -5.09 -1.63
N GLU A 152 7.04 -6.17 -1.84
CA GLU A 152 8.38 -6.32 -1.28
C GLU A 152 9.34 -5.28 -1.85
N ASP A 153 9.10 -4.80 -3.09
CA ASP A 153 9.87 -3.73 -3.73
C ASP A 153 9.93 -2.44 -2.91
N ASP A 154 8.86 -2.14 -2.15
CA ASP A 154 8.73 -0.93 -1.33
C ASP A 154 9.22 -1.11 0.12
N LEU A 155 9.62 -2.32 0.51
CA LEU A 155 10.02 -2.60 1.88
C LEU A 155 11.51 -2.28 2.11
N GLY A 156 11.78 -1.12 2.73
CA GLY A 156 13.10 -0.68 3.16
C GLY A 156 13.45 -1.08 4.60
N VAL A 157 12.74 -0.52 5.59
CA VAL A 157 13.11 -0.52 7.02
C VAL A 157 11.92 -0.78 7.95
N THR A 158 11.17 -1.88 7.74
CA THR A 158 10.06 -2.25 8.64
C THR A 158 10.49 -2.93 9.95
N ALA A 159 11.77 -3.31 10.07
CA ALA A 159 12.28 -4.07 11.22
C ALA A 159 12.07 -3.36 12.56
N ASP A 160 12.20 -2.04 12.59
CA ASP A 160 12.00 -1.23 13.79
C ASP A 160 10.52 -1.16 14.20
N ILE A 161 9.60 -1.10 13.23
CA ILE A 161 8.16 -1.12 13.49
C ILE A 161 7.76 -2.49 14.06
N ASP A 162 8.26 -3.57 13.47
CA ASP A 162 7.97 -4.94 13.92
C ASP A 162 8.45 -5.18 15.36
N ALA A 163 9.67 -4.73 15.70
CA ALA A 163 10.22 -4.86 17.03
C ALA A 163 9.42 -4.05 18.07
N LYS A 164 9.06 -2.79 17.74
CA LYS A 164 8.31 -1.90 18.64
C LYS A 164 6.86 -2.36 18.85
N CYS A 165 6.20 -2.81 17.80
CA CYS A 165 4.85 -3.38 17.88
C CYS A 165 4.82 -4.69 18.69
N SER A 166 5.84 -5.54 18.55
CA SER A 166 5.94 -6.80 19.31
C SER A 166 6.30 -6.59 20.78
N SER A 167 6.93 -5.47 21.12
CA SER A 167 7.28 -5.08 22.50
C SER A 167 6.27 -4.13 23.14
N ASN A 168 5.17 -3.80 22.46
CA ASN A 168 4.18 -2.80 22.90
C ASN A 168 4.77 -1.42 23.19
N THR A 169 5.85 -1.05 22.50
CA THR A 169 6.56 0.24 22.68
C THR A 169 6.37 1.20 21.51
N GLN A 170 5.55 0.84 20.52
CA GLN A 170 5.27 1.70 19.37
C GLN A 170 4.50 2.96 19.81
N GLU A 171 5.17 4.10 19.73
CA GLU A 171 4.61 5.42 20.07
C GLU A 171 3.43 5.76 19.16
N GLY A 172 2.35 6.30 19.76
CA GLY A 172 1.12 6.66 19.07
C GLY A 172 0.22 5.47 18.67
N CYS A 173 0.62 4.25 19.06
CA CYS A 173 -0.22 3.06 18.96
C CYS A 173 -0.36 2.30 20.26
N CYS A 174 0.76 1.92 20.86
CA CYS A 174 0.80 1.11 22.06
C CYS A 174 1.17 1.93 23.30
N VAL A 175 1.67 3.15 23.09
CA VAL A 175 2.03 4.10 24.15
C VAL A 175 1.26 5.40 23.91
N GLY A 176 0.17 5.60 24.67
CA GLY A 176 -0.72 6.77 24.59
C GLY A 176 -2.20 6.38 24.47
N GLU A 177 -3.06 6.98 25.30
CA GLU A 177 -4.49 6.66 25.38
C GLU A 177 -5.26 7.15 24.14
N GLY A 178 -5.74 6.24 23.28
CA GLY A 178 -6.68 6.62 22.23
C GLY A 178 -6.94 5.59 21.14
N VAL A 179 -7.94 4.73 21.35
CA VAL A 179 -8.69 3.99 20.31
C VAL A 179 -7.84 3.17 19.33
N VAL A 180 -6.99 2.28 19.84
CA VAL A 180 -6.42 1.20 19.03
C VAL A 180 -7.08 -0.11 19.48
N PRO A 181 -7.57 -0.96 18.56
CA PRO A 181 -8.11 -2.26 18.95
C PRO A 181 -7.09 -2.99 19.81
N SER A 182 -7.51 -3.54 20.95
CA SER A 182 -6.63 -4.27 21.87
C SER A 182 -5.92 -5.49 21.24
N SER A 183 -6.33 -5.87 20.02
CA SER A 183 -5.70 -6.91 19.19
C SER A 183 -4.50 -6.40 18.36
N ALA A 184 -4.37 -5.08 18.19
CA ALA A 184 -3.35 -4.46 17.34
C ALA A 184 -2.04 -4.21 18.09
N CYS A 185 -2.12 -3.87 19.38
CA CYS A 185 -0.97 -3.85 20.28
C CYS A 185 -0.87 -5.19 20.99
N GLY A 186 0.09 -6.00 20.54
CA GLY A 186 0.33 -7.38 20.93
C GLY A 186 -0.17 -7.75 22.32
N LYS A 187 -1.33 -8.40 22.37
CA LYS A 187 -1.62 -9.39 23.40
C LYS A 187 -1.49 -10.78 22.76
N PRO A 188 -0.89 -11.75 23.45
CA PRO A 188 -1.03 -13.16 23.06
C PRO A 188 -2.51 -13.58 23.03
#